data_AF-A0AA38GNR0-F1
#
_entry.id   AF-A0AA38GNR0-F1
#
_cell.length_a   1.000
_cell.length_b   1.000
_cell.length_c   1.000
_cell.angle_alpha   90.00
_cell.angle_beta   90.00
_cell.angle_gamma   90.00
#
_symmetry.space_group_name_H-M   'P 1'
#
loop_
_entity.id
_entity.type
_entity.pdbx_description
1 polymer ?
#
loop_
_entity_poly.entity_id
_entity_poly.type
_entity_poly.pdbx_seq_one_letter_code
_entity_poly.pdbx_strand_id
1 'polypeptide(L)'
;KRVSNVAHNITNRECTPVFDSSSPVYITIGDGGNVEGLAAKVLLWLSESLFALISSLKSDMVCMRIDCRFTEPQPEYSTYREASFGHAVLELKNRTHAYYHWHRNQDGEAVVSDSQWFYN
;
A
#
# COMPACT_ATOMS: atom_id res chain seq x y z
N LYS A 1 5.63 -0.18 9.60
CA LYS A 1 6.93 0.50 9.82
C LYS A 1 6.78 2.00 9.50
N ARG A 2 7.58 2.88 10.10
CA ARG A 2 7.59 4.32 9.80
C ARG A 2 8.84 4.64 8.96
N VAL A 3 8.64 5.35 7.85
CA VAL A 3 9.66 5.58 6.83
C VAL A 3 9.55 7.03 6.35
N SER A 4 10.69 7.68 6.13
CA SER A 4 10.78 9.01 5.55
C SER A 4 11.60 9.00 4.27
N ASN A 5 11.37 9.95 3.39
CA ASN A 5 12.19 10.18 2.20
C ASN A 5 12.32 11.70 1.95
N VAL A 6 12.79 12.40 2.98
CA VAL A 6 12.84 13.88 3.01
C VAL A 6 14.27 14.44 3.01
N ALA A 7 15.28 13.56 3.01
CA ALA A 7 16.69 13.95 3.01
C ALA A 7 17.20 14.43 1.62
N HIS A 8 16.36 14.31 0.58
CA HIS A 8 16.74 14.64 -0.78
C HIS A 8 17.14 16.10 -0.95
N ASN A 9 18.31 16.31 -1.55
CA ASN A 9 18.77 17.55 -2.14
C ASN A 9 19.33 17.26 -3.55
N ILE A 10 19.24 18.25 -4.45
CA ILE A 10 19.68 18.15 -5.85
C ILE A 10 21.14 17.66 -5.94
N THR A 11 21.99 18.07 -4.98
CA THR A 11 23.41 17.70 -4.94
C THR A 11 23.70 16.35 -4.29
N ASN A 12 22.97 15.97 -3.23
CA ASN A 12 23.24 14.71 -2.49
C ASN A 12 22.56 13.49 -3.14
N ARG A 13 21.49 13.70 -3.90
CA ARG A 13 20.68 12.65 -4.55
C ARG A 13 20.19 11.56 -3.58
N GLU A 14 19.96 11.90 -2.31
CA GLU A 14 19.44 10.97 -1.31
C GLU A 14 17.93 10.78 -1.52
N CYS A 15 17.56 9.86 -2.42
CA CYS A 15 16.17 9.60 -2.83
C CYS A 15 15.59 8.29 -2.29
N THR A 16 16.34 7.56 -1.46
CA THR A 16 15.93 6.25 -0.97
C THR A 16 15.18 6.41 0.35
N PRO A 17 13.96 5.85 0.49
CA PRO A 17 13.24 5.89 1.76
C PRO A 17 14.04 5.20 2.88
N VAL A 18 14.11 5.83 4.05
CA VAL A 18 14.85 5.36 5.23
C VAL A 18 13.91 5.21 6.42
N PHE A 19 14.23 4.28 7.32
CA PHE A 19 13.47 4.13 8.57
C PHE A 19 13.59 5.38 9.44
N ASP A 20 12.44 5.87 9.87
CA ASP A 20 12.33 7.06 10.71
C ASP A 20 11.16 6.89 11.67
N SER A 21 11.45 6.72 12.95
CA SER A 21 10.42 6.53 13.99
C SER A 21 9.56 7.76 14.22
N SER A 22 10.01 8.94 13.79
CA SER A 22 9.27 10.21 13.91
C SER A 22 8.27 10.42 12.78
N SER A 23 8.41 9.67 11.68
CA SER A 23 7.52 9.80 10.52
C SER A 23 6.15 9.17 10.76
N PRO A 24 5.08 9.67 10.13
CA PRO A 24 3.75 9.06 10.21
C PRO A 24 3.74 7.65 9.59
N VAL A 25 2.69 6.89 9.91
CA VAL A 25 2.35 5.67 9.19
C VAL A 25 1.38 6.02 8.07
N TYR A 26 1.67 5.57 6.86
CA TYR A 26 0.78 5.75 5.71
C TYR A 26 -0.06 4.49 5.52
N ILE A 27 -1.37 4.67 5.40
CA ILE A 27 -2.35 3.60 5.21
C ILE A 27 -3.21 3.97 4.00
N THR A 28 -3.43 3.02 3.09
CA THR A 28 -4.27 3.19 1.91
C THR A 28 -5.50 2.31 2.04
N ILE A 29 -6.70 2.90 2.01
CA ILE A 29 -7.99 2.22 2.24
C ILE A 29 -9.00 2.65 1.17
N GLY A 30 -8.59 2.49 -0.09
CA GLY A 30 -9.38 2.86 -1.29
C GLY A 30 -10.24 1.71 -1.82
N ASP A 31 -10.51 0.71 -1.00
CA ASP A 31 -11.05 -0.61 -1.33
C ASP A 31 -12.54 -0.75 -0.96
N GLY A 32 -13.29 0.35 -1.00
CA GLY A 32 -14.70 0.37 -0.60
C GLY A 32 -15.70 -0.30 -1.57
N GLY A 33 -15.25 -0.87 -2.70
CA GLY A 33 -16.14 -1.52 -3.67
C GLY A 33 -16.57 -0.67 -4.87
N ASN A 34 -15.71 0.21 -5.37
CA ASN A 34 -16.02 1.04 -6.53
C ASN A 34 -16.16 0.23 -7.85
N VAL A 35 -16.76 0.85 -8.87
CA VAL A 35 -17.05 0.18 -10.16
C VAL A 35 -15.79 -0.09 -10.99
N GLU A 36 -14.71 0.64 -10.72
CA GLU A 36 -13.39 0.46 -11.32
C GLU A 36 -12.77 -0.89 -10.92
N GLY A 37 -13.14 -1.42 -9.75
CA GLY A 37 -12.70 -2.70 -9.24
C GLY A 37 -11.36 -2.66 -8.49
N LEU A 38 -10.86 -3.83 -8.08
CA LEU A 38 -9.68 -3.96 -7.24
C LEU A 38 -8.35 -3.62 -7.96
N ALA A 39 -7.44 -2.99 -7.22
CA ALA A 39 -6.10 -2.61 -7.64
C ALA A 39 -5.09 -3.79 -7.74
N ALA A 40 -5.57 -5.01 -7.96
CA ALA A 40 -4.75 -6.19 -8.27
C ALA A 40 -5.35 -7.02 -9.40
N LYS A 41 -6.02 -6.39 -10.37
CA LYS A 41 -6.51 -7.10 -11.56
C LYS A 41 -5.32 -7.53 -12.42
N VAL A 42 -4.65 -8.59 -11.97
CA VAL A 42 -3.82 -9.48 -12.75
C VAL A 42 -4.75 -9.99 -13.83
N LEU A 43 -4.45 -9.58 -15.05
CA LEU A 43 -5.19 -9.96 -16.22
C LEU A 43 -4.95 -11.46 -16.44
N LEU A 44 -5.82 -12.31 -15.88
CA LEU A 44 -5.83 -13.78 -16.04
C LEU A 44 -6.09 -14.23 -17.49
N TRP A 45 -5.76 -13.43 -18.50
CA TRP A 45 -6.05 -13.69 -19.91
C TRP A 45 -4.96 -13.24 -20.90
N LEU A 46 -3.77 -12.84 -20.45
CA LEU A 46 -2.65 -12.65 -21.36
C LEU A 46 -1.57 -13.68 -21.10
N SER A 47 -1.10 -14.28 -22.19
CA SER A 47 0.08 -15.14 -22.15
C SER A 47 1.27 -14.36 -21.54
N GLU A 48 2.13 -15.08 -20.81
CA GLU A 48 3.39 -14.58 -20.26
C GLU A 48 4.18 -13.71 -21.25
N SER A 49 4.09 -14.04 -22.54
CA SER A 49 4.74 -13.34 -23.66
C SER A 49 4.22 -11.91 -23.88
N LEU A 50 2.91 -11.65 -23.72
CA LEU A 50 2.34 -10.32 -23.91
C LEU A 50 2.51 -9.44 -22.65
N PHE A 51 2.56 -10.06 -21.47
CA PHE A 51 2.90 -9.36 -20.23
C PHE A 51 4.32 -8.79 -20.28
N ALA A 52 5.30 -9.61 -20.70
CA ALA A 52 6.69 -9.17 -20.86
C ALA A 52 6.80 -8.00 -21.87
N LEU A 53 6.10 -8.08 -23.01
CA LEU A 53 6.13 -7.04 -24.03
C LEU A 53 5.56 -5.70 -23.55
N ILE A 54 4.45 -5.71 -22.80
CA ILE A 54 3.83 -4.48 -22.26
C ILE A 54 4.68 -3.90 -21.12
N SER A 55 5.32 -4.76 -20.32
CA SER A 55 6.21 -4.33 -19.23
C SER A 55 7.49 -3.65 -19.75
N SER A 56 8.03 -4.14 -20.88
CA SER A 56 9.24 -3.59 -21.51
C SER A 56 9.04 -2.20 -22.15
N LEU A 57 7.78 -1.79 -22.41
CA LEU A 57 7.48 -0.51 -23.05
C LEU A 57 7.24 0.63 -22.06
N LYS A 58 7.33 0.39 -20.75
CA LYS A 58 6.96 1.37 -19.71
C LYS A 58 8.04 1.55 -18.65
N SER A 59 9.32 1.50 -18.99
CA SER A 59 10.37 2.20 -18.24
C SER A 59 10.30 3.67 -18.68
N ASP A 60 9.59 4.56 -18.00
CA ASP A 60 10.25 5.46 -17.06
C ASP A 60 9.22 6.31 -16.28
N MET A 61 9.65 6.77 -15.10
CA MET A 61 9.01 7.77 -14.24
C MET A 61 8.01 7.22 -13.19
N VAL A 62 8.47 7.28 -11.94
CA VAL A 62 7.72 7.14 -10.70
C VAL A 62 6.78 8.34 -10.50
N CYS A 63 5.64 8.08 -9.87
CA CYS A 63 4.54 8.97 -9.49
C CYS A 63 3.32 8.94 -10.42
N MET A 64 2.25 8.33 -9.90
CA MET A 64 0.89 8.23 -10.47
C MET A 64 0.77 7.52 -11.82
N ARG A 65 1.17 6.25 -11.87
CA ARG A 65 0.66 5.32 -12.89
C ARG A 65 -0.55 4.59 -12.31
N ILE A 66 -1.69 4.66 -13.00
CA ILE A 66 -2.85 3.79 -12.76
C ILE A 66 -2.49 2.38 -13.28
N ASP A 67 -1.46 1.78 -12.70
CA ASP A 67 -1.24 0.34 -12.78
C ASP A 67 -1.89 -0.24 -11.53
N CYS A 68 -3.00 -0.95 -11.75
CA CYS A 68 -3.75 -1.65 -10.72
C CYS A 68 -3.03 -2.96 -10.34
N ARG A 69 -1.71 -2.90 -10.15
CA ARG A 69 -0.86 -4.03 -9.75
C ARG A 69 0.17 -3.58 -8.75
N PHE A 70 0.45 -4.47 -7.80
CA PHE A 70 1.52 -4.29 -6.85
C PHE A 70 2.88 -4.30 -7.55
N THR A 71 3.76 -3.38 -7.15
CA THR A 71 5.16 -3.39 -7.57
C THR A 71 5.86 -4.60 -6.96
N GLU A 72 6.58 -5.37 -7.76
CA GLU A 72 7.37 -6.51 -7.28
C GLU A 72 8.88 -6.29 -7.44
N PRO A 73 9.70 -6.69 -6.46
CA PRO A 73 9.30 -7.24 -5.15
C PRO A 73 8.66 -6.18 -4.24
N GLN A 74 7.98 -6.61 -3.17
CA GLN A 74 7.46 -5.69 -2.16
C GLN A 74 8.54 -4.71 -1.69
N PRO A 75 8.37 -3.39 -1.86
CA PRO A 75 9.36 -2.44 -1.40
C PRO A 75 9.42 -2.44 0.13
N GLU A 76 10.61 -2.22 0.70
CA GLU A 76 10.83 -2.36 2.15
C GLU A 76 9.98 -1.43 3.03
N TYR A 77 9.53 -0.30 2.46
CA TYR A 77 8.65 0.65 3.14
C TYR A 77 7.19 0.18 3.24
N SER A 78 6.76 -0.76 2.39
CA SER A 78 5.43 -1.34 2.44
C SER A 78 5.42 -2.49 3.45
N THR A 79 4.59 -2.40 4.49
CA THR A 79 4.52 -3.44 5.54
C THR A 79 3.47 -4.50 5.22
N TYR A 80 2.25 -4.06 4.88
CA TYR A 80 1.13 -4.91 4.49
C TYR A 80 0.48 -4.34 3.23
N ARG A 81 -0.02 -5.23 2.38
CA ARG A 81 -0.77 -4.89 1.17
C ARG A 81 -1.64 -6.07 0.77
N GLU A 82 -2.93 -5.81 0.55
CA GLU A 82 -3.87 -6.80 0.05
C GLU A 82 -4.86 -6.10 -0.87
N ALA A 83 -5.29 -6.80 -1.91
CA ALA A 83 -6.33 -6.32 -2.81
C ALA A 83 -7.60 -7.14 -2.58
N SER A 84 -8.31 -6.76 -1.53
CA SER A 84 -9.65 -7.25 -1.21
C SER A 84 -10.51 -6.03 -0.91
N PHE A 85 -11.83 -6.13 -1.12
CA PHE A 85 -12.72 -5.07 -0.68
C PHE A 85 -12.90 -5.13 0.84
N GLY A 86 -13.01 -3.98 1.47
CA GLY A 86 -13.02 -3.89 2.91
C GLY A 86 -13.30 -2.50 3.43
N HIS A 87 -13.19 -2.38 4.74
CA HIS A 87 -13.21 -1.11 5.46
C HIS A 87 -12.30 -1.20 6.68
N ALA A 88 -11.86 -0.04 7.18
CA ALA A 88 -11.03 0.01 8.37
C ALA A 88 -11.64 0.87 9.46
N VAL A 89 -11.24 0.56 10.68
CA VAL A 89 -11.64 1.27 11.90
C VAL A 89 -10.38 1.69 12.63
N LEU A 90 -10.35 2.96 13.05
CA LEU A 90 -9.31 3.53 13.90
C LEU A 90 -9.94 3.95 15.24
N GLU A 91 -9.63 3.21 16.29
CA GLU A 91 -10.14 3.46 17.64
C GLU A 91 -9.11 4.22 18.47
N LEU A 92 -9.39 5.48 18.79
CA LEU A 92 -8.58 6.27 19.72
C LEU A 92 -8.89 5.83 21.15
N LYS A 93 -7.93 5.19 21.82
CA LYS A 93 -8.11 4.73 23.21
C LYS A 93 -7.76 5.82 24.20
N ASN A 94 -6.65 6.51 23.97
CA ASN A 94 -6.16 7.62 24.80
C ASN A 94 -5.19 8.48 24.00
N ARG A 95 -4.56 9.48 24.63
CA ARG A 95 -3.61 10.40 23.99
C ARG A 95 -2.42 9.71 23.30
N THR A 96 -2.03 8.52 23.78
CA THR A 96 -0.83 7.82 23.32
C THR A 96 -1.12 6.50 22.61
N HIS A 97 -2.37 6.04 22.57
CA HIS A 97 -2.74 4.74 22.00
C HIS A 97 -3.93 4.86 21.05
N ALA A 98 -3.74 4.37 19.83
CA ALA A 98 -4.82 4.11 18.90
C ALA A 98 -4.72 2.68 18.37
N TYR A 99 -5.87 2.04 18.15
CA TYR A 99 -5.95 0.70 17.60
C TYR A 99 -6.56 0.75 16.21
N TYR A 100 -5.81 0.30 15.23
CA TYR A 100 -6.25 0.18 13.85
C TYR A 100 -6.54 -1.27 13.53
N HIS A 101 -7.63 -1.51 12.83
CA HIS A 101 -7.94 -2.80 12.26
C HIS A 101 -8.73 -2.66 10.96
N TRP A 102 -8.50 -3.59 10.04
CA TRP A 102 -9.14 -3.64 8.72
C TRP A 102 -9.87 -4.96 8.54
N HIS A 103 -11.08 -4.87 7.99
CA HIS A 103 -12.01 -5.96 7.77
C HIS A 103 -12.29 -6.12 6.29
N ARG A 104 -12.20 -7.36 5.81
CA ARG A 104 -12.59 -7.72 4.44
C ARG A 104 -14.08 -7.97 4.36
N ASN A 105 -14.69 -7.56 3.26
CA ASN A 105 -16.13 -7.75 3.02
C ASN A 105 -16.54 -9.23 2.84
N GLN A 106 -15.58 -10.10 2.49
CA GLN A 106 -15.83 -11.54 2.30
C GLN A 106 -15.74 -12.37 3.59
N ASP A 107 -15.18 -11.78 4.66
CA ASP A 107 -15.15 -12.43 5.96
C ASP A 107 -16.38 -12.01 6.78
N GLY A 108 -16.71 -12.75 7.83
CA GLY A 108 -17.75 -12.30 8.76
C GLY A 108 -17.33 -11.02 9.49
N GLU A 109 -18.30 -10.15 9.84
CA GLU A 109 -18.09 -8.82 10.46
C GLU A 109 -17.07 -8.79 11.61
N ALA A 110 -16.92 -9.88 12.38
CA ALA A 110 -16.00 -9.95 13.52
C ALA A 110 -14.55 -10.34 13.16
N VAL A 111 -14.26 -10.70 11.91
CA VAL A 111 -12.93 -11.19 11.52
C VAL A 111 -12.07 -10.01 11.07
N VAL A 112 -11.03 -9.73 11.84
CA VAL A 112 -10.01 -8.73 11.52
C VAL A 112 -8.95 -9.36 10.63
N SER A 113 -8.70 -8.76 9.46
CA SER A 113 -7.72 -9.27 8.50
C SER A 113 -6.32 -8.68 8.72
N ASP A 114 -6.24 -7.39 9.06
CA ASP A 114 -4.99 -6.73 9.49
C ASP A 114 -5.26 -5.85 10.71
N SER A 115 -4.29 -5.74 11.62
CA SER A 115 -4.41 -4.88 12.81
C SER A 115 -3.07 -4.35 13.29
N GLN A 116 -3.10 -3.14 13.85
CA GLN A 116 -1.91 -2.47 14.37
C GLN A 116 -2.25 -1.53 15.53
N TRP A 117 -1.45 -1.61 16.59
CA TRP A 117 -1.42 -0.58 17.63
C TRP A 117 -0.50 0.56 17.23
N PHE A 118 -0.99 1.80 17.35
CA PHE A 118 -0.22 3.01 17.18
C PHE A 118 0.10 3.67 18.51
N TYR A 119 1.34 4.11 18.62
CA TYR A 119 1.88 4.82 19.77
C TYR A 119 2.32 6.22 19.35
N ASN A 120 2.01 7.20 20.20
CA ASN A 120 2.49 8.59 20.15
C ASN A 120 3.34 8.88 21.38
#